data_AF-A0A352DTV3-F1
#
_entry.id   AF-A0A352DTV3-F1
#
_cell.length_a   1.000
_cell.length_b   1.000
_cell.length_c   1.000
_cell.angle_alpha   90.00
_cell.angle_beta   90.00
_cell.angle_gamma   90.00
#
_symmetry.space_group_name_H-M   'P 1'
#
loop_
_entity.id
_entity.type
_entity.pdbx_description
1 polymer ?
#
loop_
_entity_poly.entity_id
_entity_poly.type
_entity_poly.pdbx_seq_one_letter_code
_entity_poly.pdbx_strand_id
1 'polypeptide(L)'
;METGRQPGYEHRPRVAADHVELVGPEHRRLERVGEDERPPGLHEQPHGVGAQGGFVFRPTVGADGHGRTGGLIEEAVDRGAVGGIGDDDDSITPCRRRRHEGLDVRATSHDSDLHAGIVVGPWARGQCRGSRLGRRPYRRYRRGMGGAVSLVGEVIAIGDELVSGQRLDTNSRWISAELGVLGIPVRFHTTAADTLEAGIDAFRIACTRADVVIATGGLGPTADDLTRDVLAMVSGAPLEESPEALAIIESRFARRGVTMPASNRHQAAFPRGSRIIPNPHGTAPGIDVDVVLDGRSSRVFALPGVPAEMRVMWEHTVGPALVALRPGGGTIVQRRIKCFGAGESAIEARLPDLVRRGREPMVGITAHEATITLRIAAAGADEAACRAAIAGTESTIRACLGELVYGVEDDEVEDAALDAVLGAGATLAVAEIGTEGRVAALLAQAQGRRGHAVSGFIGGIVHPPGPDGMAADSLAADARRRFGATLAIGVGAARPGPESREVVDIVLVGDASTRRCEHVLGGGPLLAASRAAKTAVDLVRRETAQALGIRSR
;
A
#
# COMPACT_ATOMS: atom_id res chain seq x y z
N MET A 1 48.88 6.71 -63.27
CA MET A 1 47.43 6.91 -63.05
C MET A 1 46.73 5.77 -63.76
N GLU A 2 46.41 4.69 -63.04
CA GLU A 2 45.93 3.44 -63.64
C GLU A 2 44.72 2.86 -62.89
N THR A 3 43.62 2.77 -63.63
CA THR A 3 42.60 1.72 -63.77
C THR A 3 42.49 0.54 -62.78
N GLY A 4 41.24 0.20 -62.40
CA GLY A 4 40.70 -1.16 -62.65
C GLY A 4 39.92 -1.93 -61.55
N ARG A 5 38.59 -2.11 -61.79
CA ARG A 5 37.70 -3.31 -61.59
C ARG A 5 37.21 -3.80 -60.19
N GLN A 6 35.89 -3.58 -59.95
CA GLN A 6 34.72 -4.45 -59.55
C GLN A 6 34.90 -5.85 -58.88
N PRO A 7 33.83 -6.55 -58.36
CA PRO A 7 32.42 -6.23 -57.97
C PRO A 7 32.05 -6.78 -56.54
N GLY A 8 30.90 -6.58 -55.84
CA GLY A 8 29.47 -6.82 -56.12
C GLY A 8 28.99 -8.19 -55.57
N TYR A 9 28.09 -8.23 -54.57
CA TYR A 9 27.43 -9.47 -54.10
C TYR A 9 25.98 -9.22 -53.64
N GLU A 10 25.02 -9.88 -54.32
CA GLU A 10 23.64 -10.04 -53.86
C GLU A 10 23.09 -11.41 -54.35
N HIS A 11 22.40 -12.14 -53.44
CA HIS A 11 21.39 -13.22 -53.63
C HIS A 11 21.74 -14.48 -54.47
N ARG A 12 21.54 -15.76 -54.05
CA ARG A 12 20.34 -16.49 -53.57
C ARG A 12 20.67 -18.01 -53.23
N PRO A 13 19.73 -18.93 -52.88
CA PRO A 13 19.85 -19.95 -51.80
C PRO A 13 19.83 -21.45 -52.24
N ARG A 14 20.01 -22.40 -51.28
CA ARG A 14 19.26 -23.69 -51.08
C ARG A 14 19.92 -24.57 -49.98
N VAL A 15 19.19 -24.87 -48.89
CA VAL A 15 18.54 -26.16 -48.51
C VAL A 15 19.49 -27.28 -48.03
N ALA A 16 19.35 -27.65 -46.75
CA ALA A 16 19.05 -29.03 -46.30
C ALA A 16 18.70 -29.00 -44.80
N ALA A 17 17.55 -29.59 -44.46
CA ALA A 17 17.06 -29.79 -43.11
C ALA A 17 17.41 -31.22 -42.69
N ASP A 18 17.93 -31.41 -41.48
CA ASP A 18 18.04 -32.71 -40.84
C ASP A 18 17.31 -32.69 -39.49
N HIS A 19 16.41 -33.67 -39.35
CA HIS A 19 15.63 -34.05 -38.18
C HIS A 19 16.43 -34.99 -37.27
N VAL A 20 16.41 -34.79 -35.95
CA VAL A 20 16.43 -35.83 -34.88
C VAL A 20 15.80 -35.21 -33.61
N GLU A 21 14.52 -35.46 -33.34
CA GLU A 21 13.97 -36.34 -32.26
C GLU A 21 14.40 -36.02 -30.81
N LEU A 22 13.43 -35.52 -30.02
CA LEU A 22 13.48 -35.46 -28.56
C LEU A 22 12.53 -36.52 -27.98
N VAL A 23 13.11 -37.38 -27.15
CA VAL A 23 12.52 -38.52 -26.45
C VAL A 23 11.65 -38.05 -25.28
N GLY A 24 10.42 -38.57 -25.20
CA GLY A 24 9.53 -38.47 -24.03
C GLY A 24 9.59 -39.73 -23.15
N PRO A 25 9.21 -39.65 -21.86
CA PRO A 25 9.38 -40.76 -20.93
C PRO A 25 8.31 -41.85 -21.05
N GLU A 26 8.78 -43.08 -20.85
CA GLU A 26 8.11 -44.36 -21.06
C GLU A 26 7.00 -44.66 -20.05
N HIS A 27 5.83 -45.06 -20.57
CA HIS A 27 4.81 -45.81 -19.81
C HIS A 27 4.93 -47.30 -20.15
N ARG A 28 5.22 -48.13 -19.12
CA ARG A 28 5.21 -49.60 -19.22
C ARG A 28 3.79 -50.12 -19.48
N ARG A 29 3.66 -50.93 -20.54
CA ARG A 29 2.55 -51.88 -20.75
C ARG A 29 2.68 -53.06 -19.77
N LEU A 30 1.58 -53.39 -19.11
CA LEU A 30 1.31 -54.72 -18.56
C LEU A 30 0.25 -55.39 -19.44
N GLU A 31 0.44 -56.69 -19.64
CA GLU A 31 -0.24 -57.57 -20.59
C GLU A 31 -1.71 -57.86 -20.23
N ARG A 32 -2.50 -58.18 -21.25
CA ARG A 32 -3.89 -58.66 -21.14
C ARG A 32 -3.91 -60.17 -20.86
N VAL A 33 -4.89 -60.59 -20.05
CA VAL A 33 -5.56 -61.90 -20.15
C VAL A 33 -7.07 -61.63 -20.15
N GLY A 34 -7.82 -62.38 -20.99
CA GLY A 34 -9.29 -62.32 -21.18
C GLY A 34 -10.08 -62.65 -19.92
N GLU A 35 -11.42 -62.59 -19.88
CA GLU A 35 -12.44 -62.99 -20.85
C GLU A 35 -13.76 -62.24 -20.57
N ASP A 36 -14.62 -62.17 -21.60
CA ASP A 36 -16.11 -62.22 -21.62
C ASP A 36 -16.94 -61.43 -20.58
N GLU A 37 -18.02 -60.71 -20.90
CA GLU A 37 -19.05 -60.92 -21.93
C GLU A 37 -19.81 -59.59 -22.22
N ARG A 38 -20.62 -59.59 -23.28
CA ARG A 38 -21.09 -58.44 -24.09
C ARG A 38 -22.36 -57.68 -23.61
N PRO A 39 -22.63 -56.48 -24.18
CA PRO A 39 -23.75 -55.56 -23.90
C PRO A 39 -24.98 -55.84 -24.81
N PRO A 40 -26.06 -55.01 -24.93
CA PRO A 40 -26.00 -53.81 -25.81
C PRO A 40 -27.05 -52.68 -25.56
N GLY A 41 -26.85 -51.55 -26.26
CA GLY A 41 -27.85 -50.52 -26.59
C GLY A 41 -27.27 -49.10 -26.60
N LEU A 42 -26.54 -48.62 -27.63
CA LEU A 42 -27.01 -48.11 -28.95
C LEU A 42 -28.07 -46.99 -28.79
N HIS A 43 -28.04 -45.83 -29.46
CA HIS A 43 -27.35 -45.35 -30.65
C HIS A 43 -27.42 -43.80 -30.67
N GLU A 44 -26.35 -43.18 -31.16
CA GLU A 44 -26.20 -42.01 -32.06
C GLU A 44 -27.19 -40.80 -32.12
N GLN A 45 -26.51 -39.64 -32.13
CA GLN A 45 -26.79 -38.26 -32.61
C GLN A 45 -27.50 -38.15 -33.99
N PRO A 46 -28.08 -37.00 -34.47
CA PRO A 46 -27.31 -35.77 -34.83
C PRO A 46 -27.98 -34.37 -34.95
N HIS A 47 -27.08 -33.36 -34.99
CA HIS A 47 -27.05 -32.05 -35.69
C HIS A 47 -28.26 -31.07 -35.72
N GLY A 48 -27.98 -29.77 -35.48
CA GLY A 48 -28.73 -28.67 -36.13
C GLY A 48 -28.73 -27.28 -35.47
N VAL A 49 -27.82 -26.39 -35.90
CA VAL A 49 -27.93 -24.92 -36.17
C VAL A 49 -28.95 -24.04 -35.40
N GLY A 50 -28.50 -22.89 -34.86
CA GLY A 50 -29.30 -21.64 -34.90
C GLY A 50 -29.22 -20.64 -33.73
N ALA A 51 -28.68 -19.45 -34.04
CA ALA A 51 -29.12 -18.10 -33.64
C ALA A 51 -29.00 -17.56 -32.19
N GLN A 52 -28.30 -16.41 -32.14
CA GLN A 52 -28.49 -15.17 -31.35
C GLN A 52 -29.59 -15.10 -30.28
N GLY A 53 -29.24 -14.57 -29.10
CA GLY A 53 -30.21 -14.05 -28.13
C GLY A 53 -29.53 -13.38 -26.93
N GLY A 54 -29.45 -12.04 -26.96
CA GLY A 54 -28.98 -11.23 -25.84
C GLY A 54 -30.02 -11.16 -24.72
N PHE A 55 -29.54 -11.20 -23.47
CA PHE A 55 -30.37 -11.01 -22.28
C PHE A 55 -30.38 -9.53 -21.88
N VAL A 56 -31.54 -8.90 -22.02
CA VAL A 56 -31.87 -7.59 -21.46
C VAL A 56 -32.77 -7.83 -20.24
N PHE A 57 -32.31 -7.44 -19.05
CA PHE A 57 -33.15 -7.33 -17.86
C PHE A 57 -33.84 -5.96 -17.86
N ARG A 58 -35.17 -5.94 -17.95
CA ARG A 58 -36.03 -4.80 -17.63
C ARG A 58 -36.63 -5.01 -16.23
N PRO A 59 -36.60 -4.03 -15.32
CA PRO A 59 -37.49 -4.02 -14.16
C PRO A 59 -38.83 -3.39 -14.54
N THR A 60 -39.91 -4.10 -14.23
CA THR A 60 -41.30 -3.68 -14.40
C THR A 60 -41.68 -2.68 -13.31
N VAL A 61 -42.25 -1.55 -13.73
CA VAL A 61 -42.98 -0.59 -12.89
C VAL A 61 -44.40 -1.11 -12.74
N GLY A 62 -44.91 -1.16 -11.51
CA GLY A 62 -46.33 -1.37 -11.20
C GLY A 62 -46.82 -0.25 -10.31
N ALA A 63 -47.69 0.60 -10.87
CA ALA A 63 -48.47 1.59 -10.14
C ALA A 63 -49.85 1.02 -9.77
N ASP A 64 -50.38 1.59 -8.68
CA ASP A 64 -51.80 1.72 -8.30
C ASP A 64 -52.25 0.95 -7.05
N GLY A 65 -52.84 1.71 -6.11
CA GLY A 65 -53.70 1.17 -5.06
C GLY A 65 -53.73 1.97 -3.76
N HIS A 66 -54.61 2.98 -3.69
CA HIS A 66 -54.98 3.68 -2.46
C HIS A 66 -55.46 2.75 -1.33
N GLY A 67 -55.08 3.06 -0.09
CA GLY A 67 -55.66 2.47 1.11
C GLY A 67 -55.26 3.23 2.37
N ARG A 68 -56.14 4.13 2.83
CA ARG A 68 -56.09 4.75 4.16
C ARG A 68 -56.53 3.71 5.20
N THR A 69 -55.78 3.57 6.29
CA THR A 69 -56.33 3.23 7.61
C THR A 69 -55.37 3.72 8.70
N GLY A 70 -55.91 4.50 9.64
CA GLY A 70 -55.26 4.89 10.88
C GLY A 70 -55.53 3.90 12.01
N GLY A 71 -54.78 4.07 13.10
CA GLY A 71 -54.87 3.37 14.38
C GLY A 71 -53.47 3.39 15.03
N LEU A 72 -53.17 4.36 15.90
CA LEU A 72 -53.32 4.28 17.37
C LEU A 72 -52.73 3.00 17.97
N ILE A 73 -51.70 3.15 18.81
CA ILE A 73 -51.55 2.52 20.14
C ILE A 73 -50.54 3.36 20.94
N GLU A 74 -50.99 3.78 22.13
CA GLU A 74 -50.27 4.45 23.21
C GLU A 74 -49.41 3.46 24.05
N GLU A 75 -48.45 4.06 24.77
CA GLU A 75 -47.91 3.74 26.10
C GLU A 75 -47.68 2.28 26.57
N ALA A 76 -46.44 2.03 27.03
CA ALA A 76 -46.21 1.40 28.34
C ALA A 76 -44.82 1.76 28.88
N VAL A 77 -44.83 2.50 30.00
CA VAL A 77 -43.73 2.64 30.96
C VAL A 77 -43.79 1.43 31.89
N ASP A 78 -42.67 0.75 32.16
CA ASP A 78 -42.49 0.15 33.48
C ASP A 78 -41.03 0.06 33.93
N ARG A 79 -40.91 0.05 35.26
CA ARG A 79 -39.79 0.44 36.11
C ARG A 79 -38.89 -0.73 36.50
N GLY A 80 -37.62 -0.41 36.74
CA GLY A 80 -36.96 -0.71 38.02
C GLY A 80 -36.20 -2.03 38.17
N ALA A 81 -34.89 -1.92 38.42
CA ALA A 81 -34.24 -2.56 39.57
C ALA A 81 -32.85 -1.94 39.78
N VAL A 82 -32.75 -1.08 40.80
CA VAL A 82 -31.51 -0.61 41.42
C VAL A 82 -31.29 -1.46 42.66
N GLY A 83 -30.07 -1.98 42.83
CA GLY A 83 -29.58 -2.50 44.10
C GLY A 83 -28.29 -1.77 44.48
N GLY A 84 -28.37 -0.91 45.51
CA GLY A 84 -27.21 -0.48 46.31
C GLY A 84 -26.78 -1.62 47.23
N ILE A 85 -25.56 -1.66 47.77
CA ILE A 85 -25.00 -0.91 48.91
C ILE A 85 -23.52 -1.42 48.99
N GLY A 86 -22.49 -0.69 49.39
CA GLY A 86 -22.44 0.60 50.07
C GLY A 86 -21.01 1.16 50.14
N ASP A 87 -21.00 2.37 50.66
CA ASP A 87 -19.90 3.31 50.85
C ASP A 87 -18.86 2.84 51.88
N ASP A 88 -17.63 3.33 51.72
CA ASP A 88 -16.99 4.10 52.79
C ASP A 88 -16.02 5.15 52.20
N ASP A 89 -16.16 6.33 52.79
CA ASP A 89 -15.59 7.65 52.51
C ASP A 89 -14.05 7.71 52.71
N ASP A 90 -13.34 8.58 51.98
CA ASP A 90 -13.03 9.93 52.49
C ASP A 90 -12.00 10.72 51.64
N SER A 91 -12.20 12.05 51.63
CA SER A 91 -11.28 13.16 51.25
C SER A 91 -11.33 13.80 49.83
N ILE A 92 -12.41 14.58 49.63
CA ILE A 92 -12.45 16.05 49.40
C ILE A 92 -11.67 16.67 48.20
N THR A 93 -12.30 16.95 47.02
CA THR A 93 -12.99 18.19 46.49
C THR A 93 -12.08 19.27 45.79
N PRO A 94 -12.58 20.16 44.88
CA PRO A 94 -12.76 19.92 43.43
C PRO A 94 -12.27 21.10 42.52
N CYS A 95 -12.24 20.91 41.19
CA CYS A 95 -12.27 22.04 40.24
C CYS A 95 -13.33 21.89 39.14
N ARG A 96 -14.44 22.62 39.35
CA ARG A 96 -15.41 23.23 38.43
C ARG A 96 -15.55 22.66 37.01
N ARG A 97 -16.60 21.85 36.80
CA ARG A 97 -17.30 21.73 35.50
C ARG A 97 -18.23 22.93 35.32
N ARG A 98 -18.04 23.72 34.25
CA ARG A 98 -19.04 24.69 33.78
C ARG A 98 -20.08 23.96 32.92
N ARG A 99 -21.35 24.27 33.18
CA ARG A 99 -22.53 23.89 32.39
C ARG A 99 -22.43 24.53 31.01
N HIS A 100 -22.70 23.77 29.95
CA HIS A 100 -23.10 24.34 28.67
C HIS A 100 -24.63 24.33 28.62
N GLU A 101 -25.18 25.54 28.51
CA GLU A 101 -26.59 25.80 28.25
C GLU A 101 -26.94 25.35 26.83
N GLY A 102 -28.17 24.83 26.68
CA GLY A 102 -28.69 24.27 25.44
C GLY A 102 -28.74 25.29 24.31
N LEU A 103 -28.36 24.85 23.11
CA LEU A 103 -28.60 25.59 21.89
C LEU A 103 -29.97 25.18 21.34
N ASP A 104 -30.87 26.15 21.36
CA ASP A 104 -32.22 26.14 20.80
C ASP A 104 -32.11 26.22 19.26
N VAL A 105 -32.50 25.15 18.55
CA VAL A 105 -32.49 25.13 17.07
C VAL A 105 -33.75 25.85 16.58
N ARG A 106 -33.66 27.16 16.37
CA ARG A 106 -34.65 27.91 15.59
C ARG A 106 -34.32 27.81 14.11
N ALA A 107 -35.15 27.08 13.38
CA ALA A 107 -35.19 27.13 11.92
C ALA A 107 -35.71 28.51 11.47
N THR A 108 -34.86 29.33 10.87
CA THR A 108 -35.30 30.45 10.03
C THR A 108 -35.28 29.98 8.59
N SER A 109 -36.47 29.83 8.02
CA SER A 109 -36.72 29.74 6.59
C SER A 109 -36.35 31.06 5.90
N HIS A 110 -36.14 30.98 4.58
CA HIS A 110 -35.78 32.02 3.59
C HIS A 110 -34.32 31.94 3.10
N ASP A 111 -34.04 30.92 2.27
CA ASP A 111 -33.50 31.18 0.93
C ASP A 111 -33.73 29.97 0.03
N SER A 112 -34.38 30.20 -1.11
CA SER A 112 -34.70 29.19 -2.11
C SER A 112 -33.58 29.12 -3.14
N ASP A 113 -32.56 28.30 -2.86
CA ASP A 113 -31.64 27.70 -3.84
C ASP A 113 -30.80 26.61 -3.14
N LEU A 114 -31.47 25.57 -2.64
CA LEU A 114 -30.81 24.40 -2.07
C LEU A 114 -30.34 23.47 -3.20
N HIS A 115 -29.15 23.76 -3.75
CA HIS A 115 -28.38 22.72 -4.43
C HIS A 115 -27.94 21.70 -3.37
N ALA A 116 -28.49 20.49 -3.46
CA ALA A 116 -28.23 19.38 -2.53
C ALA A 116 -26.75 18.96 -2.62
N GLY A 117 -25.91 19.51 -1.74
CA GLY A 117 -24.51 19.12 -1.58
C GLY A 117 -24.21 18.81 -0.12
N ILE A 118 -23.32 17.85 0.13
CA ILE A 118 -22.86 17.54 1.49
C ILE A 118 -21.75 18.54 1.84
N VAL A 119 -21.96 19.31 2.90
CA VAL A 119 -20.95 20.23 3.45
C VAL A 119 -20.11 19.49 4.49
N VAL A 120 -18.78 19.50 4.30
CA VAL A 120 -17.83 18.97 5.29
C VAL A 120 -17.18 20.16 6.01
N GLY A 121 -17.53 20.37 7.28
CA GLY A 121 -17.10 21.54 8.06
C GLY A 121 -16.04 21.24 9.15
N PRO A 122 -15.24 22.24 9.56
CA PRO A 122 -14.21 22.08 10.58
C PRO A 122 -14.75 22.14 12.03
N TRP A 123 -14.03 21.48 12.94
CA TRP A 123 -14.23 21.58 14.40
C TRP A 123 -13.58 22.86 14.97
N ALA A 124 -14.12 23.36 16.09
CA ALA A 124 -13.82 24.69 16.65
C ALA A 124 -12.33 24.95 16.99
N ARG A 125 -11.91 26.22 16.81
CA ARG A 125 -10.53 26.74 16.82
C ARG A 125 -9.89 26.79 18.22
N GLY A 126 -8.62 26.39 18.32
CA GLY A 126 -7.68 26.77 19.38
C GLY A 126 -6.35 27.25 18.78
N GLN A 127 -5.89 28.44 19.16
CA GLN A 127 -4.62 29.02 18.69
C GLN A 127 -3.42 28.43 19.42
N CYS A 128 -2.39 27.98 18.70
CA CYS A 128 -1.03 27.80 19.23
C CYS A 128 0.03 28.03 18.13
N ARG A 129 1.13 28.67 18.52
CA ARG A 129 2.23 29.14 17.65
C ARG A 129 3.05 27.98 17.07
N GLY A 130 3.51 28.18 15.84
CA GLY A 130 4.08 27.15 14.95
C GLY A 130 5.40 26.50 15.39
N SER A 131 5.67 25.37 14.76
CA SER A 131 6.91 24.62 14.87
C SER A 131 7.55 24.45 13.48
N ARG A 132 8.89 24.51 13.47
CA ARG A 132 9.73 24.38 12.28
C ARG A 132 9.65 22.95 11.75
N LEU A 133 9.45 22.81 10.44
CA LEU A 133 9.56 21.56 9.67
C LEU A 133 10.94 20.93 9.91
N GLY A 134 10.97 19.85 10.69
CA GLY A 134 12.17 19.04 10.92
C GLY A 134 12.52 18.21 9.68
N ARG A 135 13.82 18.09 9.38
CA ARG A 135 14.32 17.20 8.32
C ARG A 135 13.96 15.75 8.66
N ARG A 136 13.20 15.06 7.80
CA ARG A 136 12.83 13.65 7.99
C ARG A 136 14.08 12.75 7.87
N PRO A 137 14.27 11.81 8.81
CA PRO A 137 15.49 10.99 8.88
C PRO A 137 15.53 9.91 7.78
N TYR A 138 16.73 9.44 7.46
CA TYR A 138 16.98 8.33 6.54
C TYR A 138 16.94 7.01 7.30
N ARG A 139 16.52 5.91 6.66
CA ARG A 139 16.57 4.54 7.22
C ARG A 139 18.01 3.99 7.24
N ARG A 140 18.37 3.22 8.27
CA ARG A 140 19.77 2.87 8.62
C ARG A 140 19.97 1.40 9.03
N TYR A 141 21.11 0.82 8.68
CA TYR A 141 21.60 -0.50 9.18
C TYR A 141 23.16 -0.50 9.29
N ARG A 142 23.77 -1.17 10.28
CA ARG A 142 25.23 -1.09 10.61
C ARG A 142 25.99 -2.45 10.70
N ARG A 143 27.22 -2.48 10.12
CA ARG A 143 28.53 -3.03 10.62
C ARG A 143 29.22 -4.13 9.76
N GLY A 144 30.56 -4.00 9.60
CA GLY A 144 31.59 -5.07 9.67
C GLY A 144 32.20 -5.66 8.37
N MET A 145 33.39 -5.21 7.94
CA MET A 145 34.01 -5.56 6.63
C MET A 145 34.44 -7.04 6.45
N GLY A 146 34.13 -7.64 5.28
CA GLY A 146 34.77 -8.88 4.80
C GLY A 146 34.21 -9.52 3.49
N GLY A 147 34.89 -9.32 2.34
CA GLY A 147 34.96 -10.17 1.12
C GLY A 147 33.68 -10.62 0.36
N ALA A 148 33.39 -10.04 -0.81
CA ALA A 148 32.15 -10.20 -1.60
C ALA A 148 31.76 -11.63 -2.08
N VAL A 149 30.67 -12.15 -1.51
CA VAL A 149 29.71 -13.09 -2.14
C VAL A 149 28.32 -12.44 -2.03
N SER A 150 27.55 -12.37 -3.12
CA SER A 150 26.20 -11.79 -3.04
C SER A 150 25.22 -12.83 -2.50
N LEU A 151 24.71 -12.61 -1.29
CA LEU A 151 23.63 -13.42 -0.71
C LEU A 151 22.39 -13.41 -1.62
N VAL A 152 21.68 -14.52 -1.70
CA VAL A 152 20.42 -14.67 -2.44
C VAL A 152 19.29 -14.99 -1.46
N GLY A 153 18.14 -14.33 -1.65
CA GLY A 153 16.97 -14.47 -0.81
C GLY A 153 15.81 -15.25 -1.45
N GLU A 154 14.97 -15.84 -0.59
CA GLU A 154 13.64 -16.34 -0.92
C GLU A 154 12.63 -15.91 0.15
N VAL A 155 11.39 -15.63 -0.26
CA VAL A 155 10.31 -15.27 0.66
C VAL A 155 9.23 -16.35 0.62
N ILE A 156 8.83 -16.83 1.80
CA ILE A 156 7.74 -17.80 1.97
C ILE A 156 6.57 -17.12 2.68
N ALA A 157 5.40 -17.09 2.05
CA ALA A 157 4.17 -16.65 2.70
C ALA A 157 3.31 -17.87 3.04
N ILE A 158 2.92 -18.00 4.30
CA ILE A 158 2.19 -19.14 4.83
C ILE A 158 0.80 -18.65 5.23
N GLY A 159 -0.23 -19.31 4.71
CA GLY A 159 -1.63 -18.96 4.96
C GLY A 159 -2.58 -19.57 3.95
N ASP A 160 -3.58 -20.32 4.39
CA ASP A 160 -4.63 -20.89 3.53
C ASP A 160 -5.43 -19.79 2.80
N GLU A 161 -5.62 -18.63 3.41
CA GLU A 161 -6.27 -17.47 2.80
C GLU A 161 -5.44 -16.84 1.68
N LEU A 162 -4.10 -17.05 1.70
CA LEU A 162 -3.20 -16.62 0.64
C LEU A 162 -3.24 -17.61 -0.53
N VAL A 163 -3.20 -18.91 -0.25
CA VAL A 163 -3.29 -19.97 -1.26
C VAL A 163 -4.64 -19.94 -1.97
N SER A 164 -5.73 -19.73 -1.23
CA SER A 164 -7.09 -19.62 -1.79
C SER A 164 -7.37 -18.28 -2.48
N GLY A 165 -6.47 -17.29 -2.37
CA GLY A 165 -6.63 -15.97 -2.97
C GLY A 165 -7.66 -15.06 -2.27
N GLN A 166 -8.15 -15.43 -1.09
CA GLN A 166 -9.04 -14.59 -0.28
C GLN A 166 -8.34 -13.33 0.22
N ARG A 167 -7.02 -13.40 0.42
CA ARG A 167 -6.20 -12.28 0.86
C ARG A 167 -5.00 -12.12 -0.07
N LEU A 168 -4.77 -10.88 -0.50
CA LEU A 168 -3.59 -10.54 -1.28
C LEU A 168 -2.34 -10.58 -0.38
N ASP A 169 -1.31 -11.31 -0.81
CA ASP A 169 0.00 -11.28 -0.15
C ASP A 169 0.70 -9.94 -0.39
N THR A 170 0.61 -9.08 0.63
CA THR A 170 1.32 -7.79 0.67
C THR A 170 2.63 -7.86 1.45
N ASN A 171 2.87 -8.92 2.22
CA ASN A 171 4.05 -9.07 3.05
C ASN A 171 5.25 -9.46 2.20
N SER A 172 5.11 -10.39 1.26
CA SER A 172 6.24 -10.77 0.40
C SER A 172 6.68 -9.61 -0.50
N ARG A 173 5.74 -8.80 -1.01
CA ARG A 173 6.06 -7.54 -1.70
C ARG A 173 6.93 -6.63 -0.83
N TRP A 174 6.57 -6.47 0.44
CA TRP A 174 7.29 -5.58 1.36
C TRP A 174 8.67 -6.14 1.73
N ILE A 175 8.75 -7.42 2.11
CA ILE A 175 10.01 -8.11 2.47
C ILE A 175 11.00 -8.05 1.31
N SER A 176 10.56 -8.34 0.08
CA SER A 176 11.45 -8.32 -1.08
C SER A 176 11.96 -6.93 -1.43
N ALA A 177 11.16 -5.89 -1.17
CA ALA A 177 11.64 -4.52 -1.30
C ALA A 177 12.75 -4.21 -0.28
N GLU A 178 12.60 -4.68 0.96
CA GLU A 178 13.62 -4.49 2.01
C GLU A 178 14.88 -5.32 1.76
N LEU A 179 14.76 -6.58 1.33
CA LEU A 179 15.91 -7.40 0.90
C LEU A 179 16.65 -6.74 -0.28
N GLY A 180 15.91 -6.18 -1.24
CA GLY A 180 16.46 -5.41 -2.34
C GLY A 180 17.27 -4.19 -1.87
N VAL A 181 16.80 -3.47 -0.84
CA VAL A 181 17.58 -2.39 -0.20
C VAL A 181 18.88 -2.93 0.38
N LEU A 182 18.86 -4.13 0.97
CA LEU A 182 20.06 -4.77 1.49
C LEU A 182 20.96 -5.35 0.39
N GLY A 183 20.61 -5.23 -0.89
CA GLY A 183 21.37 -5.82 -2.00
C GLY A 183 21.29 -7.35 -2.04
N ILE A 184 20.25 -7.93 -1.42
CA ILE A 184 19.96 -9.36 -1.42
C ILE A 184 18.88 -9.61 -2.48
N PRO A 185 19.23 -10.04 -3.71
CA PRO A 185 18.23 -10.35 -4.73
C PRO A 185 17.33 -11.50 -4.27
N VAL A 186 16.03 -11.25 -4.27
CA VAL A 186 15.02 -12.30 -4.08
C VAL A 186 14.76 -12.98 -5.41
N ARG A 187 14.94 -14.30 -5.47
CA ARG A 187 14.72 -15.09 -6.69
C ARG A 187 13.37 -15.78 -6.75
N PHE A 188 12.80 -16.10 -5.59
CA PHE A 188 11.56 -16.84 -5.50
C PHE A 188 10.67 -16.25 -4.40
N HIS A 189 9.38 -16.23 -4.70
CA HIS A 189 8.32 -16.11 -3.72
C HIS A 189 7.56 -17.44 -3.73
N THR A 190 7.33 -18.01 -2.57
CA THR A 190 6.63 -19.28 -2.39
C THR A 190 5.44 -19.05 -1.46
N THR A 191 4.24 -19.41 -1.89
CA THR A 191 3.05 -19.37 -1.03
C THR A 191 2.69 -20.80 -0.65
N ALA A 192 2.54 -21.07 0.65
CA ALA A 192 2.26 -22.40 1.18
C ALA A 192 0.98 -22.41 2.04
N ALA A 193 0.28 -23.54 2.02
CA ALA A 193 -0.88 -23.80 2.87
C ALA A 193 -0.44 -24.01 4.33
N ASP A 194 -1.36 -23.88 5.27
CA ASP A 194 -1.15 -24.06 6.71
C ASP A 194 -1.11 -25.57 7.08
N THR A 195 -0.31 -26.34 6.35
CA THR A 195 -0.12 -27.78 6.60
C THR A 195 1.35 -28.10 6.80
N LEU A 196 1.61 -29.10 7.63
CA LEU A 196 2.97 -29.55 7.95
C LEU A 196 3.74 -29.98 6.70
N GLU A 197 3.09 -30.74 5.81
CA GLU A 197 3.67 -31.22 4.56
C GLU A 197 4.05 -30.07 3.62
N ALA A 198 3.11 -29.16 3.34
CA ALA A 198 3.34 -28.03 2.45
C ALA A 198 4.44 -27.09 3.00
N GLY A 199 4.45 -26.86 4.31
CA GLY A 199 5.49 -26.09 4.98
C GLY A 199 6.86 -26.74 4.85
N ILE A 200 6.99 -28.04 5.17
CA ILE A 200 8.26 -28.76 5.09
C ILE A 200 8.83 -28.71 3.67
N ASP A 201 8.00 -28.96 2.66
CA ASP A 201 8.42 -28.95 1.27
C ASP A 201 8.89 -27.55 0.84
N ALA A 202 8.11 -26.51 1.18
CA ALA A 202 8.47 -25.13 0.87
C ALA A 202 9.82 -24.73 1.49
N PHE A 203 10.02 -24.99 2.79
CA PHE A 203 11.26 -24.64 3.48
C PHE A 203 12.45 -25.47 3.01
N ARG A 204 12.28 -26.78 2.74
CA ARG A 204 13.36 -27.62 2.20
C ARG A 204 13.82 -27.10 0.83
N ILE A 205 12.89 -26.88 -0.10
CA ILE A 205 13.19 -26.35 -1.43
C ILE A 205 13.87 -24.99 -1.32
N ALA A 206 13.37 -24.09 -0.48
CA ALA A 206 13.96 -22.77 -0.30
C ALA A 206 15.40 -22.86 0.25
N CYS A 207 15.64 -23.71 1.24
CA CYS A 207 16.95 -23.85 1.88
C CYS A 207 18.02 -24.51 0.98
N THR A 208 17.64 -25.28 -0.05
CA THR A 208 18.61 -25.81 -1.03
C THR A 208 19.06 -24.77 -2.06
N ARG A 209 18.33 -23.66 -2.24
CA ARG A 209 18.59 -22.67 -3.31
C ARG A 209 18.79 -21.22 -2.88
N ALA A 210 18.49 -20.86 -1.64
CA ALA A 210 18.70 -19.53 -1.06
C ALA A 210 19.76 -19.54 0.04
N ASP A 211 20.41 -18.40 0.30
CA ASP A 211 21.28 -18.21 1.46
C ASP A 211 20.48 -17.68 2.66
N VAL A 212 19.39 -16.96 2.36
CA VAL A 212 18.47 -16.37 3.34
C VAL A 212 17.04 -16.69 2.94
N VAL A 213 16.25 -17.20 3.87
CA VAL A 213 14.81 -17.44 3.69
C VAL A 213 14.04 -16.60 4.70
N ILE A 214 13.10 -15.77 4.24
CA ILE A 214 12.21 -15.01 5.11
C ILE A 214 10.80 -15.58 4.98
N ALA A 215 10.27 -16.11 6.06
CA ALA A 215 8.90 -16.62 6.13
C ALA A 215 7.97 -15.67 6.90
N THR A 216 6.71 -15.60 6.48
CA THR A 216 5.67 -14.81 7.15
C THR A 216 4.38 -15.62 7.26
N GLY A 217 3.83 -15.74 8.48
CA GLY A 217 2.61 -16.50 8.75
C GLY A 217 2.85 -17.71 9.67
N GLY A 218 1.77 -18.36 10.11
CA GLY A 218 1.81 -19.62 10.86
C GLY A 218 2.55 -19.59 12.21
N LEU A 219 2.61 -18.43 12.89
CA LEU A 219 3.27 -18.23 14.19
C LEU A 219 2.30 -17.84 15.33
N GLY A 220 1.01 -17.75 15.06
CA GLY A 220 0.01 -17.50 16.08
C GLY A 220 -0.16 -18.69 17.06
N PRO A 221 -1.23 -18.68 17.87
CA PRO A 221 -1.53 -19.72 18.84
C PRO A 221 -2.54 -20.78 18.34
N THR A 222 -3.00 -20.72 17.09
CA THR A 222 -4.04 -21.62 16.59
C THR A 222 -3.45 -22.95 16.11
N ALA A 223 -4.30 -23.96 15.92
CA ALA A 223 -3.84 -25.33 15.60
C ALA A 223 -3.23 -25.47 14.19
N ASP A 224 -3.56 -24.53 13.31
CA ASP A 224 -3.03 -24.35 11.96
C ASP A 224 -1.73 -23.52 11.93
N ASP A 225 -1.31 -22.90 13.05
CA ASP A 225 -0.04 -22.18 13.14
C ASP A 225 1.17 -23.14 13.30
N LEU A 226 1.53 -23.81 12.21
CA LEU A 226 2.49 -24.93 12.20
C LEU A 226 3.94 -24.52 11.87
N THR A 227 4.25 -23.23 11.68
CA THR A 227 5.58 -22.83 11.17
C THR A 227 6.72 -23.20 12.12
N ARG A 228 6.47 -23.21 13.43
CA ARG A 228 7.47 -23.61 14.45
C ARG A 228 7.81 -25.10 14.31
N ASP A 229 6.79 -25.93 14.21
CA ASP A 229 6.88 -27.38 14.07
C ASP A 229 7.57 -27.75 12.74
N VAL A 230 7.20 -27.06 11.65
CA VAL A 230 7.87 -27.18 10.35
C VAL A 230 9.36 -26.88 10.46
N LEU A 231 9.74 -25.75 11.07
CA LEU A 231 11.15 -25.38 11.21
C LEU A 231 11.93 -26.35 12.10
N ALA A 232 11.31 -26.89 13.16
CA ALA A 232 11.92 -27.94 13.97
C ALA A 232 12.24 -29.20 13.14
N MET A 233 11.29 -29.64 12.31
CA MET A 233 11.48 -30.79 11.43
C MET A 233 12.50 -30.54 10.32
N VAL A 234 12.50 -29.35 9.72
CA VAL A 234 13.43 -28.99 8.64
C VAL A 234 14.86 -28.80 9.16
N SER A 235 15.03 -28.21 10.34
CA SER A 235 16.35 -28.07 10.98
C SER A 235 16.85 -29.34 11.65
N GLY A 236 15.99 -30.36 11.82
CA GLY A 236 16.32 -31.59 12.55
C GLY A 236 16.52 -31.37 14.05
N ALA A 237 15.96 -30.28 14.60
CA ALA A 237 16.11 -29.88 16.00
C ALA A 237 14.75 -29.92 16.72
N PRO A 238 14.66 -30.51 17.93
CA PRO A 238 13.40 -30.54 18.67
C PRO A 238 12.98 -29.13 19.10
N LEU A 239 11.67 -28.93 19.30
CA LEU A 239 11.14 -27.73 19.92
C LEU A 239 11.42 -27.72 21.43
N GLU A 240 11.89 -26.58 21.94
CA GLU A 240 12.12 -26.33 23.35
C GLU A 240 11.39 -25.06 23.79
N GLU A 241 10.72 -25.14 24.94
CA GLU A 241 10.08 -23.98 25.55
C GLU A 241 11.14 -23.02 26.11
N SER A 242 11.03 -21.74 25.75
CA SER A 242 11.81 -20.67 26.35
C SER A 242 11.04 -20.04 27.52
N PRO A 243 11.53 -20.18 28.77
CA PRO A 243 10.90 -19.56 29.93
C PRO A 243 10.83 -18.02 29.81
N GLU A 244 11.81 -17.40 29.16
CA GLU A 244 11.85 -15.95 28.95
C GLU A 244 10.74 -15.50 27.98
N ALA A 245 10.59 -16.20 26.84
CA ALA A 245 9.51 -15.91 25.91
C ALA A 245 8.13 -16.14 26.55
N LEU A 246 7.98 -17.23 27.31
CA LEU A 246 6.74 -17.54 28.02
C LEU A 246 6.38 -16.42 29.00
N ALA A 247 7.32 -15.97 29.82
CA ALA A 247 7.10 -14.87 30.76
C ALA A 247 6.70 -13.56 30.07
N ILE A 248 7.29 -13.25 28.90
CA ILE A 248 6.90 -12.07 28.11
C ILE A 248 5.45 -12.22 27.62
N ILE A 249 5.06 -13.39 27.13
CA ILE A 249 3.69 -13.65 26.67
C ILE A 249 2.71 -13.53 27.84
N GLU A 250 2.98 -14.18 28.97
CA GLU A 250 2.19 -14.10 30.20
C GLU A 250 2.00 -12.65 30.66
N SER A 251 3.07 -11.83 30.65
CA SER A 251 3.00 -10.41 31.03
C SER A 251 2.07 -9.58 30.13
N ARG A 252 1.91 -9.95 28.84
CA ARG A 252 0.97 -9.27 27.92
C ARG A 252 -0.47 -9.60 28.24
N PHE A 253 -0.75 -10.85 28.62
CA PHE A 253 -2.07 -11.25 29.09
C PHE A 253 -2.39 -10.60 30.43
N ALA A 254 -1.46 -10.63 31.39
CA ALA A 254 -1.61 -10.00 32.69
C ALA A 254 -1.87 -8.48 32.60
N ARG A 255 -1.15 -7.74 31.75
CA ARG A 255 -1.39 -6.30 31.53
C ARG A 255 -2.78 -5.97 30.98
N ARG A 256 -3.45 -6.92 30.33
CA ARG A 256 -4.82 -6.78 29.84
C ARG A 256 -5.86 -7.25 30.87
N GLY A 257 -5.42 -7.78 32.01
CA GLY A 257 -6.31 -8.38 33.01
C GLY A 257 -6.94 -9.70 32.56
N VAL A 258 -6.32 -10.42 31.62
CA VAL A 258 -6.84 -11.67 31.05
C VAL A 258 -5.88 -12.82 31.36
N THR A 259 -6.41 -13.97 31.73
CA THR A 259 -5.62 -15.20 31.90
C THR A 259 -5.14 -15.71 30.55
N MET A 260 -3.87 -16.09 30.44
CA MET A 260 -3.29 -16.63 29.20
C MET A 260 -3.92 -18.00 28.86
N PRO A 261 -4.51 -18.16 27.67
CA PRO A 261 -4.95 -19.48 27.19
C PRO A 261 -3.78 -20.46 27.06
N ALA A 262 -4.01 -21.74 27.30
CA ALA A 262 -2.97 -22.77 27.21
C ALA A 262 -2.35 -22.89 25.81
N SER A 263 -3.12 -22.62 24.74
CA SER A 263 -2.63 -22.65 23.37
C SER A 263 -1.53 -21.61 23.10
N ASN A 264 -1.54 -20.47 23.79
CA ASN A 264 -0.50 -19.45 23.66
C ASN A 264 0.87 -19.90 24.18
N ARG A 265 0.92 -20.95 25.02
CA ARG A 265 2.17 -21.52 25.52
C ARG A 265 3.04 -22.06 24.38
N HIS A 266 2.43 -22.63 23.33
CA HIS A 266 3.16 -23.12 22.14
C HIS A 266 3.93 -22.00 21.42
N GLN A 267 3.51 -20.73 21.58
CA GLN A 267 4.23 -19.59 21.00
C GLN A 267 5.59 -19.34 21.66
N ALA A 268 5.86 -19.95 22.81
CA ALA A 268 7.14 -19.92 23.50
C ALA A 268 8.05 -21.11 23.14
N ALA A 269 7.64 -21.99 22.23
CA ALA A 269 8.44 -23.12 21.76
C ALA A 269 9.31 -22.71 20.55
N PHE A 270 10.57 -23.13 20.52
CA PHE A 270 11.53 -22.77 19.47
C PHE A 270 12.40 -23.98 19.10
N PRO A 271 12.79 -24.15 17.82
CA PRO A 271 13.77 -25.18 17.45
C PRO A 271 15.06 -24.97 18.24
N ARG A 272 15.60 -26.04 18.85
CA ARG A 272 16.85 -25.98 19.62
C ARG A 272 17.96 -25.34 18.78
N GLY A 273 18.65 -24.35 19.37
CA GLY A 273 19.74 -23.62 18.69
C GLY A 273 19.28 -22.44 17.84
N SER A 274 17.97 -22.20 17.72
CA SER A 274 17.45 -20.97 17.13
C SER A 274 17.59 -19.77 18.06
N ARG A 275 17.47 -18.58 17.48
CA ARG A 275 17.46 -17.29 18.15
C ARG A 275 16.03 -16.74 18.11
N ILE A 276 15.60 -16.16 19.23
CA ILE A 276 14.26 -15.59 19.36
C ILE A 276 14.27 -14.18 18.78
N ILE A 277 13.31 -13.88 17.90
CA ILE A 277 13.08 -12.52 17.38
C ILE A 277 11.99 -11.87 18.24
N PRO A 278 12.30 -10.85 19.05
CA PRO A 278 11.30 -10.22 19.92
C PRO A 278 10.20 -9.55 19.11
N ASN A 279 8.95 -9.82 19.47
CA ASN A 279 7.79 -9.14 18.92
C ASN A 279 7.23 -8.17 19.97
N PRO A 280 7.48 -6.85 19.87
CA PRO A 280 6.96 -5.88 20.83
C PRO A 280 5.46 -5.59 20.66
N HIS A 281 4.85 -5.92 19.51
CA HIS A 281 3.45 -5.58 19.21
C HIS A 281 2.47 -6.76 19.30
N GLY A 282 2.94 -8.01 19.22
CA GLY A 282 2.12 -9.22 19.32
C GLY A 282 2.64 -10.27 20.30
N THR A 283 1.87 -11.33 20.51
CA THR A 283 2.23 -12.44 21.42
C THR A 283 3.12 -13.49 20.77
N ALA A 284 3.29 -13.46 19.45
CA ALA A 284 4.08 -14.43 18.69
C ALA A 284 5.51 -13.90 18.46
N PRO A 285 6.54 -14.36 19.19
CA PRO A 285 7.92 -14.07 18.82
C PRO A 285 8.27 -14.80 17.52
N GLY A 286 9.19 -14.21 16.75
CA GLY A 286 9.71 -14.82 15.53
C GLY A 286 10.88 -15.75 15.81
N ILE A 287 11.32 -16.46 14.78
CA ILE A 287 12.38 -17.47 14.85
C ILE A 287 13.48 -17.11 13.87
N ASP A 288 14.73 -17.17 14.30
CA ASP A 288 15.93 -17.04 13.48
C ASP A 288 16.78 -18.30 13.65
N VAL A 289 16.83 -19.16 12.65
CA VAL A 289 17.45 -20.49 12.72
C VAL A 289 18.34 -20.74 11.51
N ASP A 290 19.49 -21.37 11.74
CA ASP A 290 20.37 -21.84 10.66
C ASP A 290 19.95 -23.28 10.29
N VAL A 291 19.66 -23.49 9.01
CA VAL A 291 19.25 -24.78 8.44
C VAL A 291 20.36 -25.28 7.54
N VAL A 292 20.78 -26.54 7.69
CA VAL A 292 21.78 -27.18 6.85
C VAL A 292 21.15 -28.37 6.13
N LEU A 293 21.01 -28.27 4.81
CA LEU A 293 20.51 -29.34 3.94
C LEU A 293 21.52 -29.58 2.82
N ASP A 294 21.83 -30.84 2.51
CA ASP A 294 22.74 -31.23 1.43
C ASP A 294 24.09 -30.49 1.42
N GLY A 295 24.62 -30.20 2.62
CA GLY A 295 25.88 -29.46 2.81
C GLY A 295 25.79 -27.96 2.57
N ARG A 296 24.60 -27.42 2.24
CA ARG A 296 24.33 -25.99 2.11
C ARG A 296 23.72 -25.45 3.41
N SER A 297 24.27 -24.35 3.91
CA SER A 297 23.70 -23.60 5.03
C SER A 297 22.83 -22.45 4.52
N SER A 298 21.63 -22.33 5.08
CA SER A 298 20.68 -21.24 4.83
C SER A 298 20.20 -20.68 6.17
N ARG A 299 20.09 -19.36 6.28
CA ARG A 299 19.54 -18.73 7.49
C ARG A 299 18.09 -18.35 7.28
N VAL A 300 17.23 -18.87 8.15
CA VAL A 300 15.78 -18.76 8.03
C VAL A 300 15.24 -17.85 9.13
N PHE A 301 14.44 -16.85 8.73
CA PHE A 301 13.73 -15.95 9.63
C PHE A 301 12.22 -16.14 9.46
N ALA A 302 11.52 -16.63 10.47
CA ALA A 302 10.06 -16.69 10.49
C ALA A 302 9.46 -15.53 11.30
N LEU A 303 8.52 -14.81 10.68
CA LEU A 303 7.86 -13.62 11.19
C LEU A 303 6.32 -13.81 11.21
N PRO A 304 5.59 -13.08 12.06
CA PRO A 304 4.13 -13.16 12.10
C PRO A 304 3.50 -12.62 10.81
N GLY A 305 2.31 -13.14 10.45
CA GLY A 305 1.56 -12.70 9.27
C GLY A 305 1.01 -11.27 9.34
N VAL A 306 0.94 -10.68 10.55
CA VAL A 306 0.42 -9.33 10.78
C VAL A 306 1.45 -8.29 10.32
N PRO A 307 1.15 -7.44 9.31
CA PRO A 307 2.16 -6.56 8.71
C PRO A 307 2.80 -5.58 9.70
N ALA A 308 2.03 -5.03 10.63
CA ALA A 308 2.55 -4.06 11.61
C ALA A 308 3.58 -4.69 12.56
N GLU A 309 3.35 -5.94 12.99
CA GLU A 309 4.27 -6.68 13.86
C GLU A 309 5.55 -7.05 13.10
N MET A 310 5.38 -7.66 11.92
CA MET A 310 6.47 -8.08 11.03
C MET A 310 7.43 -6.92 10.72
N ARG A 311 6.90 -5.73 10.38
CA ARG A 311 7.72 -4.57 10.02
C ARG A 311 8.59 -4.08 11.17
N VAL A 312 8.06 -4.07 12.40
CA VAL A 312 8.82 -3.65 13.59
C VAL A 312 9.89 -4.69 13.94
N MET A 313 9.58 -5.98 13.84
CA MET A 313 10.56 -7.07 14.04
C MET A 313 11.67 -7.03 12.99
N TRP A 314 11.33 -6.68 11.75
CA TRP A 314 12.30 -6.50 10.68
C TRP A 314 13.26 -5.35 10.99
N GLU A 315 12.73 -4.18 11.36
CA GLU A 315 13.53 -2.99 11.65
C GLU A 315 14.50 -3.20 12.81
N HIS A 316 14.04 -3.84 13.89
CA HIS A 316 14.84 -4.01 15.10
C HIS A 316 15.80 -5.20 15.05
N THR A 317 15.47 -6.26 14.31
CA THR A 317 16.20 -7.54 14.42
C THR A 317 16.63 -8.10 13.07
N VAL A 318 15.69 -8.38 12.15
CA VAL A 318 16.01 -9.11 10.91
C VAL A 318 16.92 -8.30 9.99
N GLY A 319 16.56 -7.06 9.69
CA GLY A 319 17.36 -6.17 8.84
C GLY A 319 18.80 -6.02 9.36
N PRO A 320 19.01 -5.67 10.64
CA PRO A 320 20.34 -5.64 11.24
C PRO A 320 21.10 -6.97 11.15
N ALA A 321 20.44 -8.11 11.39
CA ALA A 321 21.06 -9.43 11.28
C ALA A 321 21.51 -9.75 9.85
N LEU A 322 20.69 -9.41 8.85
CA LEU A 322 21.02 -9.60 7.44
C LEU A 322 22.18 -8.71 6.97
N VAL A 323 22.28 -7.48 7.48
CA VAL A 323 23.44 -6.62 7.21
C VAL A 323 24.71 -7.23 7.78
N ALA A 324 24.66 -7.83 8.96
CA ALA A 324 25.81 -8.48 9.57
C ALA A 324 26.27 -9.74 8.79
N LEU A 325 25.39 -10.37 8.02
CA LEU A 325 25.73 -11.51 7.14
C LEU A 325 26.40 -11.08 5.84
N ARG A 326 26.30 -9.79 5.46
CA ARG A 326 26.80 -9.35 4.15
C ARG A 326 28.32 -9.39 4.08
N PRO A 327 28.86 -10.09 3.07
CA PRO A 327 30.28 -10.07 2.86
C PRO A 327 30.72 -8.69 2.32
N GLY A 328 31.65 -8.05 3.02
CA GLY A 328 32.19 -6.72 2.71
C GLY A 328 31.83 -5.66 3.73
N GLY A 329 30.85 -5.93 4.60
CA GLY A 329 30.38 -4.98 5.60
C GLY A 329 29.91 -3.66 5.03
N GLY A 330 29.64 -2.72 5.93
CA GLY A 330 29.33 -1.34 5.59
C GLY A 330 28.02 -0.85 6.19
N THR A 331 27.64 0.36 5.80
CA THR A 331 26.35 0.97 6.08
C THR A 331 25.59 1.02 4.77
N ILE A 332 24.28 0.74 4.84
CA ILE A 332 23.37 0.99 3.73
C ILE A 332 22.44 2.10 4.18
N VAL A 333 22.36 3.15 3.36
CA VAL A 333 21.40 4.22 3.54
C VAL A 333 20.51 4.26 2.31
N GLN A 334 19.23 4.51 2.53
CA GLN A 334 18.25 4.65 1.46
C GLN A 334 17.55 6.00 1.51
N ARG A 335 17.08 6.43 0.35
CA ARG A 335 16.32 7.66 0.16
C ARG A 335 15.24 7.45 -0.89
N ARG A 336 14.00 7.79 -0.55
CA ARG A 336 12.88 7.77 -1.51
C ARG A 336 12.59 9.18 -2.00
N ILE A 337 12.57 9.36 -3.31
CA ILE A 337 12.15 10.58 -3.98
C ILE A 337 10.79 10.32 -4.62
N LYS A 338 9.81 11.16 -4.32
CA LYS A 338 8.41 10.95 -4.71
C LYS A 338 8.05 11.94 -5.81
N CYS A 339 7.52 11.41 -6.90
CA CYS A 339 7.25 12.13 -8.12
C CYS A 339 5.80 11.94 -8.57
N PHE A 340 5.21 12.99 -9.15
CA PHE A 340 3.86 12.97 -9.69
C PHE A 340 3.78 13.81 -10.98
N GLY A 341 2.84 13.48 -11.87
CA GLY A 341 2.59 14.23 -13.11
C GLY A 341 3.24 13.66 -14.37
N ALA A 342 3.99 12.57 -14.28
CA ALA A 342 4.55 11.86 -15.44
C ALA A 342 4.52 10.34 -15.23
N GLY A 343 4.32 9.60 -16.33
CA GLY A 343 4.39 8.14 -16.32
C GLY A 343 5.82 7.62 -16.19
N GLU A 344 5.96 6.32 -15.89
CA GLU A 344 7.25 5.67 -15.65
C GLU A 344 8.22 5.83 -16.83
N SER A 345 7.80 5.50 -18.05
CA SER A 345 8.64 5.63 -19.26
C SER A 345 9.09 7.08 -19.52
N ALA A 346 8.25 8.07 -19.19
CA ALA A 346 8.60 9.48 -19.36
C ALA A 346 9.62 9.94 -18.30
N ILE A 347 9.55 9.41 -17.08
CA ILE A 347 10.56 9.64 -16.05
C ILE A 347 11.88 8.94 -16.39
N GLU A 348 11.82 7.69 -16.84
CA GLU A 348 13.00 6.93 -17.25
C GLU A 348 13.75 7.59 -18.41
N ALA A 349 13.04 8.07 -19.43
CA ALA A 349 13.62 8.81 -20.56
C ALA A 349 14.36 10.09 -20.13
N ARG A 350 14.00 10.68 -18.97
CA ARG A 350 14.68 11.84 -18.37
C ARG A 350 15.82 11.46 -17.44
N LEU A 351 16.00 10.18 -17.13
CA LEU A 351 17.01 9.63 -16.21
C LEU A 351 17.80 8.44 -16.80
N PRO A 352 18.25 8.49 -18.07
CA PRO A 352 18.72 7.29 -18.80
C PRO A 352 19.90 6.57 -18.12
N ASP A 353 20.83 7.32 -17.50
CA ASP A 353 22.02 6.72 -16.88
C ASP A 353 21.82 6.35 -15.40
N LEU A 354 20.76 6.85 -14.76
CA LEU A 354 20.58 6.69 -13.31
C LEU A 354 19.99 5.34 -12.94
N VAL A 355 19.12 4.77 -13.78
CA VAL A 355 18.44 3.49 -13.52
C VAL A 355 19.19 2.26 -14.05
N ARG A 356 20.39 2.46 -14.59
CA ARG A 356 21.17 1.37 -15.19
C ARG A 356 21.53 0.31 -14.14
N ARG A 357 21.38 -0.97 -14.50
CA ARG A 357 21.81 -2.09 -13.65
C ARG A 357 23.31 -1.99 -13.34
N GLY A 358 23.66 -2.27 -12.09
CA GLY A 358 25.05 -2.24 -11.61
C GLY A 358 25.61 -0.84 -11.31
N ARG A 359 24.79 0.22 -11.33
CA ARG A 359 25.18 1.55 -10.85
C ARG A 359 25.25 1.57 -9.32
N GLU A 360 26.24 2.31 -8.79
CA GLU A 360 26.32 2.69 -7.37
C GLU A 360 26.30 4.23 -7.26
N PRO A 361 25.41 4.85 -6.46
CA PRO A 361 24.27 4.25 -5.77
C PRO A 361 23.25 3.61 -6.73
N MET A 362 22.59 2.55 -6.29
CA MET A 362 21.50 1.93 -7.05
C MET A 362 20.28 2.87 -7.06
N VAL A 363 19.65 3.05 -8.22
CA VAL A 363 18.37 3.76 -8.34
C VAL A 363 17.32 2.82 -8.95
N GLY A 364 16.26 2.55 -8.19
CA GLY A 364 15.10 1.80 -8.68
C GLY A 364 13.88 2.69 -8.86
N ILE A 365 13.06 2.42 -9.88
CA ILE A 365 11.77 3.09 -10.11
C ILE A 365 10.63 2.13 -9.73
N THR A 366 9.59 2.65 -9.08
CA THR A 366 8.31 1.95 -8.95
C THR A 366 7.13 2.90 -9.13
N ALA A 367 6.12 2.46 -9.88
CA ALA A 367 4.84 3.14 -10.00
C ALA A 367 3.78 2.54 -9.07
N HIS A 368 3.01 3.40 -8.38
CA HIS A 368 1.85 2.98 -7.60
C HIS A 368 0.83 4.11 -7.54
N GLU A 369 -0.43 3.85 -7.92
CA GLU A 369 -1.53 4.84 -7.90
C GLU A 369 -1.16 6.21 -8.48
N ALA A 370 -0.53 6.23 -9.66
CA ALA A 370 -0.05 7.43 -10.36
C ALA A 370 1.08 8.22 -9.66
N THR A 371 1.61 7.72 -8.55
CA THR A 371 2.85 8.22 -7.94
C THR A 371 4.03 7.36 -8.42
N ILE A 372 5.09 8.01 -8.87
CA ILE A 372 6.37 7.36 -9.17
C ILE A 372 7.32 7.57 -7.99
N THR A 373 7.91 6.50 -7.49
CA THR A 373 8.92 6.57 -6.42
C THR A 373 10.27 6.12 -6.96
N LEU A 374 11.27 6.99 -6.87
CA LEU A 374 12.67 6.67 -7.12
C LEU A 374 13.33 6.31 -5.79
N ARG A 375 13.88 5.10 -5.68
CA ARG A 375 14.61 4.64 -4.49
C ARG A 375 16.11 4.68 -4.77
N ILE A 376 16.83 5.53 -4.05
CA ILE A 376 18.29 5.59 -4.08
C ILE A 376 18.80 4.76 -2.90
N ALA A 377 19.60 3.74 -3.17
CA ALA A 377 20.27 2.94 -2.15
C ALA A 377 21.78 3.06 -2.35
N ALA A 378 22.49 3.51 -1.31
CA ALA A 378 23.95 3.62 -1.32
C ALA A 378 24.55 2.71 -0.26
N ALA A 379 25.59 1.97 -0.65
CA ALA A 379 26.44 1.22 0.26
C ALA A 379 27.78 1.95 0.44
N GLY A 380 28.29 1.99 1.68
CA GLY A 380 29.54 2.67 1.98
C GLY A 380 30.13 2.27 3.33
N ALA A 381 31.34 2.76 3.62
CA ALA A 381 32.03 2.43 4.88
C ALA A 381 31.24 2.93 6.11
N ASP A 382 30.63 4.10 6.00
CA ASP A 382 29.83 4.72 7.05
C ASP A 382 28.61 5.47 6.48
N GLU A 383 27.79 5.98 7.39
CA GLU A 383 26.57 6.71 7.07
C GLU A 383 26.84 8.03 6.32
N ALA A 384 27.96 8.72 6.62
CA ALA A 384 28.29 9.99 6.01
C ALA A 384 28.64 9.81 4.54
N ALA A 385 29.43 8.78 4.21
CA ALA A 385 29.76 8.40 2.84
C ALA A 385 28.50 8.06 2.03
N CYS A 386 27.59 7.26 2.60
CA CYS A 386 26.34 6.90 1.92
C CYS A 386 25.45 8.13 1.66
N ARG A 387 25.33 9.03 2.65
CA ARG A 387 24.54 10.26 2.52
C ARG A 387 25.11 11.21 1.46
N ALA A 388 26.43 11.32 1.38
CA ALA A 388 27.07 12.13 0.34
C ALA A 388 26.79 11.57 -1.06
N ALA A 389 26.90 10.25 -1.24
CA ALA A 389 26.60 9.58 -2.51
C ALA A 389 25.11 9.72 -2.91
N ILE A 390 24.21 9.59 -1.95
CA ILE A 390 22.77 9.82 -2.15
C ILE A 390 22.51 11.29 -2.53
N ALA A 391 23.11 12.25 -1.82
CA ALA A 391 22.88 13.67 -2.06
C ALA A 391 23.26 14.08 -3.50
N GLY A 392 24.39 13.56 -4.02
CA GLY A 392 24.77 13.77 -5.41
C GLY A 392 23.73 13.23 -6.39
N THR A 393 23.28 11.98 -6.18
CA THR A 393 22.25 11.36 -7.03
C THR A 393 20.89 12.06 -6.93
N GLU A 394 20.47 12.46 -5.72
CA GLU A 394 19.24 13.21 -5.48
C GLU A 394 19.27 14.58 -6.18
N SER A 395 20.41 15.28 -6.15
CA SER A 395 20.59 16.54 -6.86
C SER A 395 20.41 16.38 -8.37
N THR A 396 20.99 15.33 -8.96
CA THR A 396 20.80 15.03 -10.39
C THR A 396 19.34 14.72 -10.70
N ILE A 397 18.67 13.90 -9.89
CA ILE A 397 17.24 13.59 -10.08
C ILE A 397 16.40 14.87 -10.04
N ARG A 398 16.65 15.77 -9.09
CA ARG A 398 15.92 17.05 -8.98
C ARG A 398 16.18 17.96 -10.17
N ALA A 399 17.42 18.05 -10.65
CA ALA A 399 17.76 18.82 -11.84
C ALA A 399 17.07 18.26 -13.10
N CYS A 400 17.04 16.93 -13.25
CA CYS A 400 16.44 16.27 -14.40
C CYS A 400 14.92 16.30 -14.39
N LEU A 401 14.26 16.17 -13.24
CA LEU A 401 12.81 16.03 -13.12
C LEU A 401 12.07 17.31 -12.73
N GLY A 402 12.75 18.27 -12.08
CA GLY A 402 12.18 19.56 -11.69
C GLY A 402 10.92 19.42 -10.85
N GLU A 403 9.85 20.10 -11.28
CA GLU A 403 8.56 20.16 -10.57
C GLU A 403 7.83 18.83 -10.42
N LEU A 404 8.23 17.79 -11.17
CA LEU A 404 7.68 16.45 -10.99
C LEU A 404 8.02 15.89 -9.60
N VAL A 405 9.13 16.30 -9.00
CA VAL A 405 9.51 15.91 -7.64
C VAL A 405 8.73 16.75 -6.64
N TYR A 406 7.81 16.13 -5.91
CA TYR A 406 6.99 16.84 -4.92
C TYR A 406 7.45 16.63 -3.48
N GLY A 407 8.16 15.53 -3.19
CA GLY A 407 8.44 15.14 -1.81
C GLY A 407 9.44 13.99 -1.69
N VAL A 408 9.64 13.56 -0.45
CA VAL A 408 10.59 12.51 -0.08
C VAL A 408 10.00 11.58 0.97
N GLU A 409 10.52 10.36 1.05
CA GLU A 409 10.04 9.34 2.01
C GLU A 409 8.52 9.11 1.91
N ASP A 410 7.82 9.44 2.99
CA ASP A 410 6.39 9.24 3.19
C ASP A 410 5.60 10.53 2.93
N ASP A 411 6.19 11.50 2.25
CA ASP A 411 5.43 12.63 1.73
C ASP A 411 4.46 12.14 0.64
N GLU A 412 3.21 12.56 0.74
CA GLU A 412 2.20 12.39 -0.30
C GLU A 412 1.96 13.70 -1.06
N VAL A 413 1.32 13.66 -2.23
CA VAL A 413 1.18 14.86 -3.06
C VAL A 413 0.30 15.92 -2.38
N GLU A 414 -0.72 15.47 -1.65
CA GLU A 414 -1.59 16.32 -0.83
C GLU A 414 -0.87 16.95 0.36
N ASP A 415 0.18 16.31 0.88
CA ASP A 415 1.03 16.88 1.93
C ASP A 415 1.79 18.09 1.37
N ALA A 416 2.40 17.93 0.20
CA ALA A 416 3.10 19.01 -0.48
C ALA A 416 2.15 20.16 -0.91
N ALA A 417 0.92 19.83 -1.31
CA ALA A 417 -0.11 20.81 -1.63
C ALA A 417 -0.49 21.64 -0.40
N LEU A 418 -0.74 20.99 0.74
CA LEU A 418 -1.06 21.67 1.99
C LEU A 418 0.12 22.51 2.48
N ASP A 419 1.35 22.00 2.41
CA ASP A 419 2.56 22.74 2.79
C ASP A 419 2.74 24.00 1.93
N ALA A 420 2.38 23.96 0.64
CA ALA A 420 2.39 25.13 -0.24
C ALA A 420 1.37 26.20 0.19
N VAL A 421 0.14 25.78 0.52
CA VAL A 421 -0.93 26.67 1.03
C VAL A 421 -0.50 27.32 2.36
N LEU A 422 0.02 26.53 3.30
CA LEU A 422 0.48 27.03 4.60
C LEU A 422 1.70 27.94 4.47
N GLY A 423 2.65 27.61 3.60
CA GLY A 423 3.82 28.42 3.32
C GLY A 423 3.47 29.80 2.75
N ALA A 424 2.35 29.91 2.04
CA ALA A 424 1.80 31.17 1.56
C ALA A 424 0.94 31.91 2.61
N GLY A 425 0.73 31.35 3.81
CA GLY A 425 -0.19 31.89 4.81
C GLY A 425 -1.66 31.85 4.37
N ALA A 426 -2.00 30.96 3.44
CA ALA A 426 -3.27 30.88 2.76
C ALA A 426 -4.20 29.82 3.37
N THR A 427 -5.46 29.86 2.96
CA THR A 427 -6.50 28.85 3.24
C THR A 427 -7.10 28.35 1.93
N LEU A 428 -7.47 27.06 1.90
CA LEU A 428 -8.02 26.37 0.74
C LEU A 428 -9.39 25.75 1.05
N ALA A 429 -10.35 25.97 0.16
CA ALA A 429 -11.61 25.25 0.11
C ALA A 429 -11.74 24.38 -1.16
N VAL A 430 -12.66 23.42 -1.16
CA VAL A 430 -12.88 22.48 -2.27
C VAL A 430 -14.35 22.47 -2.68
N ALA A 431 -14.64 22.41 -3.97
CA ALA A 431 -15.92 21.96 -4.50
C ALA A 431 -15.70 20.90 -5.58
N GLU A 432 -16.38 19.76 -5.48
CA GLU A 432 -16.13 18.65 -6.40
C GLU A 432 -17.39 17.90 -6.83
N ILE A 433 -17.42 17.55 -8.12
CA ILE A 433 -18.37 16.59 -8.73
C ILE A 433 -17.60 15.34 -9.16
N GLY A 434 -16.69 15.47 -10.14
CA GLY A 434 -16.05 14.32 -10.80
C GLY A 434 -15.05 13.51 -9.96
N THR A 435 -14.72 13.98 -8.76
CA THR A 435 -13.84 13.28 -7.80
C THR A 435 -14.56 12.78 -6.56
N GLU A 436 -15.87 13.03 -6.43
CA GLU A 436 -16.75 12.40 -5.42
C GLU A 436 -16.22 12.50 -3.96
N GLY A 437 -15.69 13.65 -3.56
CA GLY A 437 -15.17 13.85 -2.19
C GLY A 437 -13.69 13.51 -1.99
N ARG A 438 -13.00 12.98 -3.01
CA ARG A 438 -11.62 12.50 -2.87
C ARG A 438 -10.61 13.62 -2.69
N VAL A 439 -10.83 14.80 -3.28
CA VAL A 439 -9.91 15.93 -3.08
C VAL A 439 -9.99 16.42 -1.63
N ALA A 440 -11.20 16.60 -1.11
CA ALA A 440 -11.40 16.96 0.28
C ALA A 440 -10.83 15.91 1.24
N ALA A 441 -11.03 14.62 0.95
CA ALA A 441 -10.50 13.52 1.76
C ALA A 441 -8.95 13.52 1.82
N LEU A 442 -8.28 13.69 0.68
CA LEU A 442 -6.81 13.77 0.63
C LEU A 442 -6.28 14.95 1.46
N LEU A 443 -6.86 16.15 1.29
CA LEU A 443 -6.44 17.33 2.05
C LEU A 443 -6.70 17.20 3.55
N ALA A 444 -7.81 16.57 3.94
CA ALA A 444 -8.10 16.26 5.34
C ALA A 444 -7.07 15.28 5.94
N GLN A 445 -6.66 14.26 5.18
CA GLN A 445 -5.60 13.33 5.60
C GLN A 445 -4.25 14.05 5.77
N ALA A 446 -3.88 14.93 4.83
CA ALA A 446 -2.69 15.75 4.94
C ALA A 446 -2.70 16.62 6.21
N GLN A 447 -3.84 17.27 6.49
CA GLN A 447 -4.02 18.08 7.69
C GLN A 447 -3.93 17.23 8.97
N GLY A 448 -4.51 16.02 8.96
CA GLY A 448 -4.36 15.05 10.06
C GLY A 448 -2.90 14.66 10.31
N ARG A 449 -2.09 14.47 9.25
CA ARG A 449 -0.65 14.17 9.34
C ARG A 449 0.18 15.34 9.85
N ARG A 450 -0.22 16.59 9.55
CA ARG A 450 0.46 17.83 10.02
C ARG A 450 -0.03 18.31 11.39
N GLY A 451 -1.16 17.78 11.86
CA GLY A 451 -1.79 18.08 13.14
C GLY A 451 -3.01 18.99 13.00
N HIS A 452 -4.05 18.71 13.79
CA HIS A 452 -5.36 19.39 13.73
C HIS A 452 -5.33 20.90 14.04
N ALA A 453 -4.23 21.42 14.59
CA ALA A 453 -4.05 22.86 14.83
C ALA A 453 -3.71 23.65 13.56
N VAL A 454 -3.38 22.96 12.47
CA VAL A 454 -3.10 23.54 11.16
C VAL A 454 -4.41 23.85 10.45
N SER A 455 -4.57 25.08 9.93
CA SER A 455 -5.82 25.56 9.32
C SER A 455 -5.68 25.87 7.82
N GLY A 456 -4.94 25.05 7.09
CA GLY A 456 -4.69 25.27 5.65
C GLY A 456 -5.86 24.81 4.79
N PHE A 457 -6.49 23.68 5.11
CA PHE A 457 -7.73 23.22 4.48
C PHE A 457 -8.91 23.51 5.40
N ILE A 458 -9.88 24.29 4.91
CA ILE A 458 -10.97 24.84 5.75
C ILE A 458 -12.34 24.25 5.46
N GLY A 459 -12.46 23.35 4.49
CA GLY A 459 -13.70 22.62 4.20
C GLY A 459 -13.96 22.44 2.70
N GLY A 460 -15.02 21.70 2.39
CA GLY A 460 -15.44 21.52 1.00
C GLY A 460 -16.89 21.07 0.83
N ILE A 461 -17.35 21.10 -0.42
CA ILE A 461 -18.70 20.70 -0.83
C ILE A 461 -18.58 19.62 -1.91
N VAL A 462 -19.32 18.53 -1.72
CA VAL A 462 -19.48 17.51 -2.75
C VAL A 462 -20.86 17.67 -3.39
N HIS A 463 -20.87 17.86 -4.71
CA HIS A 463 -22.08 17.99 -5.50
C HIS A 463 -22.36 16.68 -6.24
N PRO A 464 -23.63 16.25 -6.33
CA PRO A 464 -24.00 15.09 -7.14
C PRO A 464 -23.78 15.40 -8.63
N PRO A 465 -23.48 14.38 -9.45
CA PRO A 465 -23.47 14.54 -10.90
C PRO A 465 -24.90 14.87 -11.39
N GLY A 466 -25.01 15.83 -12.31
CA GLY A 466 -26.28 16.26 -12.88
C GLY A 466 -26.12 16.76 -14.33
N PRO A 467 -27.21 16.81 -15.11
CA PRO A 467 -27.17 17.15 -16.54
C PRO A 467 -26.64 18.56 -16.82
N ASP A 468 -26.87 19.51 -15.91
CA ASP A 468 -26.39 20.89 -15.98
C ASP A 468 -25.23 21.16 -15.00
N GLY A 469 -24.38 20.13 -14.77
CA GLY A 469 -23.30 20.18 -13.79
C GLY A 469 -22.54 21.51 -13.83
N MET A 470 -22.37 22.15 -12.67
CA MET A 470 -21.71 23.45 -12.59
C MET A 470 -20.29 23.36 -13.15
N ALA A 471 -19.90 24.36 -13.96
CA ALA A 471 -18.54 24.49 -14.45
C ALA A 471 -17.53 24.53 -13.27
N ALA A 472 -16.36 23.95 -13.46
CA ALA A 472 -15.31 23.89 -12.44
C ALA A 472 -14.91 25.28 -11.91
N ASP A 473 -14.89 26.30 -12.78
CA ASP A 473 -14.66 27.70 -12.38
C ASP A 473 -15.73 28.19 -11.38
N SER A 474 -17.02 27.90 -11.65
CA SER A 474 -18.14 28.29 -10.80
C SER A 474 -18.14 27.54 -9.46
N LEU A 475 -17.84 26.23 -9.49
CA LEU A 475 -17.64 25.40 -8.29
C LEU A 475 -16.57 25.99 -7.39
N ALA A 476 -15.39 26.27 -7.94
CA ALA A 476 -14.28 26.86 -7.19
C ALA A 476 -14.66 28.22 -6.60
N ALA A 477 -15.23 29.11 -7.40
CA ALA A 477 -15.63 30.44 -6.95
C ALA A 477 -16.69 30.40 -5.84
N ASP A 478 -17.65 29.46 -5.93
CA ASP A 478 -18.68 29.26 -4.91
C ASP A 478 -18.12 28.73 -3.59
N ALA A 479 -17.27 27.69 -3.62
CA ALA A 479 -16.57 27.20 -2.44
C ALA A 479 -15.74 28.31 -1.78
N ARG A 480 -15.02 29.10 -2.58
CA ARG A 480 -14.21 30.21 -2.08
C ARG A 480 -15.03 31.20 -1.26
N ARG A 481 -16.18 31.63 -1.80
CA ARG A 481 -17.10 32.56 -1.11
C ARG A 481 -17.70 31.94 0.14
N ARG A 482 -18.24 30.72 0.05
CA ARG A 482 -18.96 30.06 1.16
C ARG A 482 -18.09 29.82 2.37
N PHE A 483 -16.83 29.42 2.17
CA PHE A 483 -15.91 29.13 3.27
C PHE A 483 -15.02 30.32 3.66
N GLY A 484 -15.07 31.43 2.92
CA GLY A 484 -14.15 32.56 3.13
C GLY A 484 -12.68 32.17 2.93
N ALA A 485 -12.41 31.28 1.96
CA ALA A 485 -11.06 30.79 1.69
C ALA A 485 -10.27 31.78 0.81
N THR A 486 -8.95 31.85 0.98
CA THR A 486 -8.10 32.61 0.06
C THR A 486 -8.00 31.95 -1.31
N LEU A 487 -8.02 30.61 -1.33
CA LEU A 487 -7.97 29.76 -2.52
C LEU A 487 -9.15 28.80 -2.51
N ALA A 488 -9.64 28.42 -3.69
CA ALA A 488 -10.54 27.29 -3.80
C ALA A 488 -10.25 26.47 -5.06
N ILE A 489 -10.38 25.15 -4.94
CA ILE A 489 -10.27 24.24 -6.06
C ILE A 489 -11.63 23.64 -6.41
N GLY A 490 -11.99 23.73 -7.69
CA GLY A 490 -13.20 23.18 -8.29
C GLY A 490 -12.87 22.01 -9.20
N VAL A 491 -13.56 20.89 -9.03
CA VAL A 491 -13.47 19.74 -9.95
C VAL A 491 -14.82 19.49 -10.58
N GLY A 492 -14.91 19.72 -11.89
CA GLY A 492 -16.14 19.57 -12.67
C GLY A 492 -16.61 18.12 -12.82
N ALA A 493 -17.78 17.94 -13.42
CA ALA A 493 -18.27 16.62 -13.80
C ALA A 493 -17.40 16.01 -14.93
N ALA A 494 -17.40 14.68 -15.03
CA ALA A 494 -16.85 14.01 -16.20
C ALA A 494 -17.64 14.45 -17.44
N ARG A 495 -16.91 14.83 -18.50
CA ARG A 495 -17.48 15.23 -19.79
C ARG A 495 -16.74 14.54 -20.94
N PRO A 496 -17.36 14.43 -22.13
CA PRO A 496 -16.65 13.99 -23.32
C PRO A 496 -15.44 14.88 -23.59
N GLY A 497 -14.29 14.24 -23.84
CA GLY A 497 -13.04 14.86 -24.19
C GLY A 497 -12.47 14.29 -25.50
N PRO A 498 -11.20 14.57 -25.80
CA PRO A 498 -10.54 14.13 -27.03
C PRO A 498 -10.56 12.60 -27.18
N GLU A 499 -10.65 12.12 -28.43
CA GLU A 499 -10.54 10.70 -28.77
C GLU A 499 -11.51 9.78 -28.01
N SER A 500 -12.73 10.26 -27.75
CA SER A 500 -13.78 9.54 -27.01
C SER A 500 -13.40 9.17 -25.56
N ARG A 501 -12.42 9.87 -24.97
CA ARG A 501 -12.08 9.71 -23.55
C ARG A 501 -12.86 10.72 -22.72
N GLU A 502 -13.24 10.33 -21.50
CA GLU A 502 -13.82 11.27 -20.56
C GLU A 502 -12.72 12.15 -19.95
N VAL A 503 -13.06 13.40 -19.68
CA VAL A 503 -12.18 14.38 -19.05
C VAL A 503 -12.90 15.09 -17.91
N VAL A 504 -12.14 15.62 -16.97
CA VAL A 504 -12.63 16.56 -15.95
C VAL A 504 -11.85 17.85 -16.00
N ASP A 505 -12.56 18.97 -15.87
CA ASP A 505 -11.95 20.28 -15.68
C ASP A 505 -11.62 20.47 -14.19
N ILE A 506 -10.39 20.91 -13.95
CA ILE A 506 -9.88 21.21 -12.61
C ILE A 506 -9.44 22.67 -12.60
N VAL A 507 -9.98 23.44 -11.66
CA VAL A 507 -9.74 24.88 -11.58
C VAL A 507 -9.35 25.29 -10.17
N LEU A 508 -8.23 25.99 -10.03
CA LEU A 508 -7.82 26.67 -8.81
C LEU A 508 -8.07 28.18 -8.97
N VAL A 509 -8.91 28.75 -8.10
CA VAL A 509 -9.21 30.19 -8.04
C VAL A 509 -8.50 30.81 -6.83
N GLY A 510 -7.70 31.85 -7.06
CA GLY A 510 -7.15 32.72 -6.03
C GLY A 510 -7.51 34.19 -6.25
N ASP A 511 -7.00 35.07 -5.40
CA ASP A 511 -7.25 36.52 -5.48
C ASP A 511 -6.64 37.17 -6.73
N ALA A 512 -5.50 36.67 -7.21
CA ALA A 512 -4.76 37.28 -8.31
C ALA A 512 -5.05 36.64 -9.66
N SER A 513 -5.20 35.31 -9.69
CA SER A 513 -5.44 34.59 -10.94
C SER A 513 -6.21 33.29 -10.76
N THR A 514 -6.81 32.84 -11.87
CA THR A 514 -7.43 31.52 -12.00
C THR A 514 -6.52 30.61 -12.81
N ARG A 515 -6.29 29.40 -12.32
CA ARG A 515 -5.44 28.38 -12.93
C ARG A 515 -6.27 27.16 -13.26
N ARG A 516 -6.04 26.57 -14.42
CA ARG A 516 -6.87 25.48 -14.94
C ARG A 516 -6.03 24.37 -15.54
N CYS A 517 -6.48 23.14 -15.38
CA CYS A 517 -6.02 22.02 -16.18
C CYS A 517 -7.20 21.09 -16.53
N GLU A 518 -7.10 20.46 -17.69
CA GLU A 518 -7.99 19.37 -18.09
C GLU A 518 -7.28 18.04 -17.76
N HIS A 519 -7.98 17.12 -17.11
CA HIS A 519 -7.45 15.79 -16.81
C HIS A 519 -8.22 14.72 -17.56
N VAL A 520 -7.52 13.89 -18.31
CA VAL A 520 -8.09 12.72 -19.00
C VAL A 520 -8.30 11.59 -18.00
N LEU A 521 -9.54 11.17 -17.84
CA LEU A 521 -9.92 10.03 -17.02
C LEU A 521 -9.48 8.73 -17.71
N GLY A 522 -8.58 7.99 -17.06
CA GLY A 522 -8.03 6.74 -17.62
C GLY A 522 -7.63 5.72 -16.56
N GLY A 523 -7.60 4.45 -16.95
CA GLY A 523 -7.30 3.32 -16.05
C GLY A 523 -8.52 2.68 -15.39
N GLY A 524 -9.72 2.93 -15.91
CA GLY A 524 -10.99 2.41 -15.37
C GLY A 524 -11.56 3.27 -14.23
N PRO A 525 -12.83 3.05 -13.84
CA PRO A 525 -13.57 3.95 -12.95
C PRO A 525 -12.91 4.18 -11.57
N LEU A 526 -12.35 3.12 -10.99
CA LEU A 526 -11.71 3.18 -9.66
C LEU A 526 -10.42 4.01 -9.65
N LEU A 527 -9.65 3.99 -10.74
CA LEU A 527 -8.40 4.73 -10.83
C LEU A 527 -8.60 6.15 -11.37
N ALA A 528 -9.61 6.36 -12.21
CA ALA A 528 -9.90 7.63 -12.86
C ALA A 528 -10.15 8.76 -11.84
N ALA A 529 -11.09 8.57 -10.91
CA ALA A 529 -11.40 9.57 -9.88
C ALA A 529 -10.22 9.82 -8.92
N SER A 530 -9.48 8.78 -8.56
CA SER A 530 -8.28 8.90 -7.71
C SER A 530 -7.17 9.71 -8.39
N ARG A 531 -6.91 9.48 -9.69
CA ARG A 531 -5.93 10.22 -10.48
C ARG A 531 -6.32 11.67 -10.71
N ALA A 532 -7.60 11.93 -10.98
CA ALA A 532 -8.15 13.27 -11.08
C ALA A 532 -7.97 14.03 -9.76
N ALA A 533 -8.27 13.40 -8.61
CA ALA A 533 -8.09 14.00 -7.30
C ALA A 533 -6.62 14.33 -7.02
N LYS A 534 -5.69 13.42 -7.32
CA LYS A 534 -4.23 13.67 -7.20
C LYS A 534 -3.76 14.79 -8.13
N THR A 535 -4.33 14.90 -9.32
CA THR A 535 -4.05 15.99 -10.27
C THR A 535 -4.54 17.33 -9.74
N ALA A 536 -5.71 17.36 -9.08
CA ALA A 536 -6.25 18.56 -8.45
C ALA A 536 -5.35 19.06 -7.31
N VAL A 537 -4.95 18.18 -6.38
CA VAL A 537 -4.02 18.59 -5.30
C VAL A 537 -2.64 18.96 -5.83
N ASP A 538 -2.16 18.33 -6.91
CA ASP A 538 -0.91 18.73 -7.57
C ASP A 538 -1.01 20.13 -8.21
N LEU A 539 -2.17 20.49 -8.78
CA LEU A 539 -2.43 21.84 -9.28
C LEU A 539 -2.31 22.85 -8.14
N VAL A 540 -2.92 22.59 -6.97
CA VAL A 540 -2.76 23.42 -5.77
C VAL A 540 -1.28 23.60 -5.43
N ARG A 541 -0.53 22.49 -5.36
CA ARG A 541 0.90 22.49 -5.00
C ARG A 541 1.72 23.40 -5.92
N ARG A 542 1.55 23.28 -7.24
CA ARG A 542 2.36 24.03 -8.22
C ARG A 542 1.93 25.49 -8.36
N GLU A 543 0.64 25.76 -8.21
CA GLU A 543 0.06 27.03 -8.65
C GLU A 543 -0.36 27.97 -7.53
N THR A 544 -0.25 27.57 -6.25
CA THR A 544 -0.61 28.41 -5.09
C THR A 544 0.01 29.80 -5.16
N ALA A 545 1.32 29.90 -5.41
CA ALA A 545 2.02 31.19 -5.47
C ALA A 545 1.49 32.07 -6.61
N GLN A 546 1.24 31.49 -7.80
CA GLN A 546 0.75 32.22 -8.97
C GLN A 546 -0.72 32.65 -8.79
N ALA A 547 -1.56 31.78 -8.23
CA ALA A 547 -2.96 32.07 -7.92
C ALA A 547 -3.11 33.24 -6.91
N LEU A 548 -2.12 33.40 -6.01
CA LEU A 548 -2.05 34.49 -5.03
C LEU A 548 -1.20 35.70 -5.48
N GLY A 549 -0.56 35.65 -6.65
CA GLY A 549 0.30 36.73 -7.13
C GLY A 549 1.61 36.90 -6.34
N ILE A 550 2.05 35.86 -5.63
CA ILE A 550 3.32 35.84 -4.89
C ILE A 550 4.45 35.61 -5.91
N ARG A 551 5.34 36.59 -6.07
CA ARG A 551 6.50 36.45 -6.96
C ARG A 551 7.42 35.35 -6.44
N SER A 552 7.80 34.40 -7.32
CA SER A 552 8.87 33.45 -7.05
C SER A 552 10.16 34.22 -6.77
N ARG A 553 10.74 34.01 -5.58
CA ARG A 553 12.05 34.59 -5.22
C ARG A 553 13.18 33.93 -5.96
#